data_AF-A0A284VRZ6-F1
#
_entry.id   AF-A0A284VRZ6-F1
#
_cell.length_a   1.000
_cell.length_b   1.000
_cell.length_c   1.000
_cell.angle_alpha   90.00
_cell.angle_beta   90.00
_cell.angle_gamma   90.00
#
_symmetry.space_group_name_H-M   'P 1'
#
loop_
_entity.id
_entity.type
_entity.pdbx_description
1 polymer ?
#
loop_
_entity_poly.entity_id
_entity_poly.type
_entity_poly.pdbx_seq_one_letter_code
_entity_poly.pdbx_strand_id
1 'polypeptide(L)' 'MVVVRNRLNQRLIVNLIGGKNIDLLAKSKAEFSGEESLSPHLQTLIAKGDISVVETIEEQVEEIQLTRKKGKSKKSTK' A
#
# COMPACT_ATOMS: atom_id res chain seq x y z
N MET A 1 -2.99 15.57 2.22
CA MET A 1 -3.05 14.89 0.89
C MET A 1 -2.07 13.72 0.85
N VAL A 2 -2.45 12.59 0.25
CA VAL A 2 -1.63 11.36 0.20
C VAL A 2 -1.31 11.01 -1.24
N VAL A 3 -0.02 10.81 -1.53
CA VAL A 3 0.47 10.37 -2.83
C VAL A 3 0.91 8.91 -2.72
N VAL A 4 0.32 8.06 -3.55
CA VAL A 4 0.72 6.66 -3.66
C VAL A 4 1.29 6.34 -5.03
N ARG A 5 2.18 5.36 -5.08
CA ARG A 5 2.82 4.84 -6.28
C ARG A 5 2.50 3.37 -6.46
N ASN A 6 1.99 3.02 -7.63
CA ASN A 6 1.87 1.64 -8.06
C ASN A 6 3.27 1.06 -8.31
N ARG A 7 3.64 -0.02 -7.61
CA ARG A 7 4.90 -0.74 -7.85
C ARG A 7 4.75 -1.86 -8.87
N LEU A 8 3.52 -2.22 -9.21
CA LEU A 8 3.22 -3.26 -10.18
C LEU A 8 3.27 -2.72 -11.60
N ASN A 9 3.61 -3.61 -12.54
CA ASN A 9 3.52 -3.36 -13.99
C ASN A 9 2.10 -3.61 -14.52
N GLN A 10 1.08 -3.47 -13.69
CA GLN A 10 -0.31 -3.70 -14.05
C GLN A 10 -1.21 -2.60 -13.50
N ARG A 11 -2.35 -2.39 -14.16
CA ARG A 11 -3.40 -1.48 -13.70
C ARG A 11 -4.01 -2.01 -12.39
N LEU A 12 -4.16 -1.14 -11.41
CA LEU A 12 -4.76 -1.45 -10.12
C LEU A 12 -5.98 -0.55 -9.90
N ILE A 13 -7.11 -1.17 -9.56
CA ILE A 13 -8.30 -0.44 -9.12
C ILE A 13 -8.32 -0.48 -7.60
N VAL A 14 -8.08 0.68 -6.98
CA VAL A 14 -8.10 0.81 -5.54
C VAL A 14 -9.46 1.34 -5.12
N ASN A 15 -10.17 0.57 -4.31
CA ASN A 15 -11.43 1.01 -3.73
C ASN A 15 -11.13 1.88 -2.51
N LEU A 16 -11.67 3.08 -2.49
CA LEU A 16 -11.60 4.02 -1.39
C LEU A 16 -12.90 3.99 -0.56
N ILE A 17 -12.89 4.75 0.54
CA ILE A 17 -14.06 4.96 1.38
C ILE A 17 -15.14 5.74 0.58
N GLY A 18 -16.41 5.46 0.86
CA GLY A 18 -17.54 6.15 0.23
C GLY A 18 -17.86 5.68 -1.18
N GLY A 19 -17.41 4.48 -1.58
CA GLY A 19 -17.70 3.89 -2.89
C GLY A 19 -16.89 4.50 -4.04
N LYS A 20 -15.94 5.38 -3.73
CA LYS A 20 -14.99 5.91 -4.70
C LYS A 20 -13.94 4.87 -5.06
N ASN A 21 -13.36 5.03 -6.23
CA ASN A 21 -12.33 4.15 -6.76
C ASN A 21 -11.29 4.95 -7.53
N ILE A 22 -10.02 4.60 -7.32
CA ILE A 22 -8.89 5.19 -8.02
C ILE A 22 -8.36 4.18 -9.01
N ASP A 23 -8.17 4.64 -10.22
CA ASP A 23 -7.46 3.91 -11.25
C ASP A 23 -5.97 4.24 -11.22
N LEU A 24 -5.17 3.31 -10.70
CA LEU A 24 -3.72 3.40 -10.68
C LEU A 24 -3.13 2.63 -11.87
N LEU A 25 -2.70 3.38 -12.88
CA LEU A 25 -1.97 2.83 -14.02
C LEU A 25 -0.64 2.19 -13.58
N ALA A 26 -0.13 1.28 -14.42
CA ALA A 26 1.12 0.57 -14.16
C ALA A 26 2.27 1.56 -13.91
N LYS A 27 3.01 1.37 -12.81
CA LYS A 27 4.12 2.24 -12.38
C LYS A 27 3.79 3.73 -12.16
N SER A 28 2.51 4.12 -12.22
CA SER A 28 2.09 5.51 -12.05
C SER A 28 1.91 5.90 -10.59
N LYS A 29 1.75 7.20 -10.36
CA LYS A 29 1.36 7.78 -9.08
C LYS A 29 -0.09 8.26 -9.13
N ALA A 30 -0.76 8.25 -7.98
CA ALA A 30 -2.06 8.87 -7.81
C ALA A 30 -2.08 9.62 -6.49
N GLU A 31 -2.81 10.73 -6.47
CA GLU A 31 -3.04 11.60 -5.32
C GLU A 31 -4.49 11.48 -4.88
N PHE A 32 -4.72 11.48 -3.57
CA PHE A 32 -6.06 11.46 -2.99
C PHE A 32 -6.09 12.09 -1.60
N SER A 33 -7.30 12.28 -1.05
CA SER A 33 -7.50 12.95 0.23
C SER A 33 -7.01 12.08 1.39
N GLY A 34 -6.53 12.72 2.48
CA GLY A 34 -6.06 12.01 3.68
C GLY A 34 -7.10 11.04 4.25
N GLU A 35 -8.37 11.42 4.21
CA GLU A 35 -9.49 10.59 4.68
C GLU A 35 -9.66 9.28 3.88
N GLU A 36 -9.36 9.32 2.57
CA GLU A 36 -9.47 8.17 1.68
C GLU A 36 -8.34 7.14 1.92
N SER A 37 -7.27 7.55 2.61
CA SER A 37 -6.15 6.67 3.01
C SER A 37 -6.51 5.61 4.04
N LEU A 38 -7.62 5.82 4.76
CA LEU A 38 -8.14 4.89 5.76
C LEU A 38 -8.87 3.68 5.14
N SER A 39 -8.93 3.58 3.80
CA SER A 39 -9.56 2.43 3.14
C SER A 39 -8.85 1.11 3.48
N PRO A 40 -9.59 0.08 3.98
CA PRO A 40 -9.02 -1.23 4.29
C PRO A 40 -8.37 -1.90 3.07
N HIS A 41 -8.92 -1.68 1.88
CA HIS A 41 -8.39 -2.24 0.64
C HIS A 41 -7.03 -1.61 0.30
N LEU A 42 -6.92 -0.29 0.42
CA LEU A 42 -5.67 0.43 0.20
C LEU A 42 -4.60 0.01 1.23
N GLN A 43 -4.94 -0.08 2.51
CA GLN A 43 -4.02 -0.55 3.55
C GLN A 43 -3.52 -1.97 3.27
N THR A 44 -4.38 -2.85 2.76
CA THR A 44 -4.00 -4.21 2.35
C THR A 44 -2.99 -4.19 1.20
N LEU A 45 -3.20 -3.34 0.19
CA LEU A 45 -2.28 -3.22 -0.96
C LEU A 45 -0.93 -2.62 -0.55
N ILE A 46 -0.94 -1.67 0.39
CA ILE A 46 0.29 -1.13 0.99
C ILE A 46 1.02 -2.22 1.79
N ALA A 47 0.31 -2.96 2.64
CA ALA A 47 0.90 -4.02 3.47
C ALA A 47 1.44 -5.21 2.63
N LYS A 48 0.86 -5.46 1.46
CA LYS A 48 1.39 -6.42 0.47
C LYS A 48 2.63 -5.91 -0.26
N GLY A 49 2.81 -4.60 -0.33
CA GLY A 49 3.90 -3.95 -1.07
C GLY A 49 3.60 -3.71 -2.55
N ASP A 50 2.33 -3.90 -2.96
CA ASP A 50 1.87 -3.62 -4.32
C ASP A 50 1.85 -2.11 -4.61
N ILE A 51 1.61 -1.32 -3.56
CA ILE A 51 1.55 0.14 -3.59
C ILE A 51 2.50 0.70 -2.52
N SER A 52 3.17 1.82 -2.83
CA SER A 52 3.96 2.58 -1.87
C SER A 52 3.36 3.96 -1.64
N VAL A 53 3.22 4.36 -0.38
CA VAL A 53 2.99 5.76 -0.03
C VAL A 53 4.30 6.51 -0.22
N VAL A 54 4.27 7.59 -1.01
CA VAL A 54 5.45 8.40 -1.35
C VAL A 54 5.47 9.69 -0.52
N GLU A 55 4.31 10.29 -0.31
CA GLU A 55 4.15 11.52 0.50
C GLU A 55 2.83 11.45 1.27
N THR A 56 2.91 11.74 2.57
CA THR A 56 1.75 11.97 3.43
C THR A 56 1.92 13.39 3.98
N ILE A 57 1.25 14.36 3.37
CA ILE A 57 1.16 15.71 3.95
C ILE A 57 -0.03 15.65 4.91
N GLU A 58 0.22 15.06 6.07
CA GLU A 58 -0.48 15.30 7.33
C GLU A 58 0.20 14.44 8.39
N GLU A 59 0.91 15.14 9.25
CA GLU A 59 1.38 14.76 10.58
C GLU A 59 0.41 13.78 11.26
N GLN A 60 0.76 12.49 11.32
CA GLN A 60 0.57 11.64 12.51
C GLN A 60 1.03 10.19 12.32
N VAL A 61 1.91 9.81 13.26
CA VAL A 61 2.13 8.50 13.88
C VAL A 61 2.96 7.45 13.11
N GLU A 62 4.25 7.51 13.43
CA GLU A 62 5.16 6.41 13.76
C GLU A 62 4.61 4.96 13.84
N GLU A 63 5.51 4.05 13.46
CA GLU A 63 5.66 2.70 14.01
C GLU A 63 4.72 1.58 13.52
N ILE A 64 5.01 1.00 12.34
CA ILE A 64 4.99 -0.47 12.19
C ILE A 64 6.09 -0.90 11.18
N GLN A 65 7.36 -0.87 11.59
CA GLN A 65 8.47 -1.44 10.80
C GLN A 65 9.14 -2.68 11.40
N LEU A 66 8.62 -3.25 12.48
CA LEU A 66 9.22 -4.43 13.12
C LEU A 66 8.11 -5.48 13.30
N THR A 67 7.88 -6.43 12.40
CA THR A 67 8.55 -7.73 12.46
C THR A 67 8.01 -8.64 11.34
N ARG A 68 8.45 -8.44 10.09
CA ARG A 68 8.33 -9.48 9.04
C ARG A 68 9.70 -9.78 8.45
N LYS A 69 10.59 -10.36 9.26
CA LYS A 69 11.77 -11.06 8.76
C LYS A 69 11.82 -12.48 9.32
N LYS A 70 11.62 -13.42 8.38
CA LYS A 70 12.37 -14.68 8.16
C LYS A 70 12.47 -15.66 9.34
N GLY A 71 12.17 -16.95 9.21
CA GLY A 71 12.36 -17.76 8.01
C GLY A 71 11.62 -19.10 8.02
N LYS A 72 11.08 -19.43 6.86
CA LYS A 72 10.94 -20.82 6.41
C LYS A 72 12.33 -21.29 5.98
N SER A 73 12.94 -22.23 6.70
CA SER A 73 13.87 -23.23 6.14
C SER A 73 14.31 -24.23 7.22
N LYS A 74 13.86 -25.48 7.10
CA LYS A 74 14.77 -26.64 7.17
C LYS A 74 14.07 -27.89 6.64
N LYS A 75 14.39 -28.20 5.37
CA LYS A 75 14.27 -29.53 4.81
C LYS A 75 15.43 -30.33 5.40
N SER A 76 15.16 -31.25 6.32
CA SER A 76 16.17 -32.17 6.87
C SER A 76 16.02 -33.52 6.19
N THR A 77 16.89 -33.77 5.21
CA THR A 77 17.24 -35.10 4.72
C THR A 77 18.28 -35.72 5.65
N LYS A 78 17.95 -36.85 6.27
CA LYS A 78 18.85 -38.01 6.38
C LYS A 78 18.05 -39.25 6.74
#